data_AF-A0A7S0L690-F1
#
_entry.id   AF-A0A7S0L690-F1
#
_cell.length_a   1.000
_cell.length_b   1.000
_cell.length_c   1.000
_cell.angle_alpha   90.00
_cell.angle_beta   90.00
_cell.angle_gamma   90.00
#
_symmetry.space_group_name_H-M   'P 1'
#
loop_
_entity.id
_entity.type
_entity.pdbx_description
1 polymer ?
#
loop_
_entity_poly.entity_id
_entity_poly.type
_entity_poly.pdbx_seq_one_letter_code
_entity_poly.pdbx_strand_id
1 'polypeptide(L)'
;EHLLQLLRHERQLLERRGALIVRQLCELLEPRDVFVTLARGLTAEEDLEFASQMVQTLNLIVLTATEAIDLRLQLKQSIRHAEGAALFQTLYPAWSHNPVALLSMCLIAQAYEHASELVLQFAAIEIELPFLLAIDKLVQLLETPIFTHVRLHLLEPEQHPFLLKALWGILMLLPQSPAFHTLKNRLASVPELGLFRLQLSAKGSAFSSTSASEKSIDFRNLLKTYQGVQEKHRGRLIKAAQSRRQKKS
;
A
#
# COMPACT_ATOMS: atom_id res chain seq x y z
N GLU A 1 -13.46 -8.32 17.62
CA GLU A 1 -14.78 -8.08 17.02
C GLU A 1 -15.56 -6.95 17.69
N HIS A 2 -15.79 -6.97 19.01
CA HIS A 2 -16.55 -5.91 19.70
C HIS A 2 -15.97 -4.49 19.50
N LEU A 3 -14.64 -4.36 19.49
CA LEU A 3 -13.96 -3.08 19.22
C LEU A 3 -14.19 -2.55 17.79
N LEU A 4 -14.23 -3.42 16.79
CA LEU A 4 -14.55 -3.03 15.40
C LEU A 4 -16.00 -2.56 15.29
N GLN A 5 -16.93 -3.24 15.98
CA GLN A 5 -18.33 -2.82 16.04
C GLN A 5 -18.49 -1.44 16.67
N LEU A 6 -17.79 -1.16 17.79
CA LEU A 6 -17.83 0.16 18.44
C LEU A 6 -17.24 1.25 17.54
N LEU A 7 -16.07 1.02 16.94
CA LEU A 7 -15.44 1.96 16.02
C LEU A 7 -16.29 2.21 14.76
N ARG A 8 -17.03 1.20 14.30
CA ARG A 8 -17.96 1.33 13.18
C ARG A 8 -19.15 2.22 13.52
N HIS A 9 -19.72 2.07 14.72
CA HIS A 9 -20.84 2.91 15.16
C HIS A 9 -20.39 4.35 15.46
N GLU A 10 -19.17 4.53 15.95
CA GLU A 10 -18.60 5.84 16.29
C GLU A 10 -17.43 6.23 15.36
N ARG A 11 -17.72 6.54 14.08
CA ARG A 11 -16.69 6.95 13.09
C ARG A 11 -15.85 8.16 13.55
N GLN A 12 -16.44 9.10 14.30
CA GLN A 12 -15.69 10.24 14.86
C GLN A 12 -14.65 9.82 15.90
N LEU A 13 -14.88 8.72 16.60
CA LEU A 13 -13.94 8.16 17.57
C LEU A 13 -12.75 7.54 16.85
N LEU A 14 -12.98 6.87 15.71
CA LEU A 14 -11.91 6.40 14.84
C LEU A 14 -11.02 7.56 14.35
N GLU A 15 -11.62 8.64 13.87
CA GLU A 15 -10.89 9.82 13.36
C GLU A 15 -10.04 10.50 14.43
N ARG A 16 -10.59 10.66 15.63
CA ARG A 16 -9.94 11.43 16.70
C ARG A 16 -9.00 10.60 17.57
N ARG A 17 -9.35 9.34 17.83
CA ARG A 17 -8.70 8.49 18.83
C ARG A 17 -8.32 7.11 18.32
N GLY A 18 -8.73 6.72 17.11
CA GLY A 18 -8.44 5.40 16.56
C GLY A 18 -6.96 5.05 16.55
N ALA A 19 -6.11 6.02 16.19
CA ALA A 19 -4.66 5.84 16.23
C ALA A 19 -4.14 5.54 17.63
N LEU A 20 -4.62 6.26 18.65
CA LEU A 20 -4.22 6.08 20.04
C LEU A 20 -4.70 4.74 20.61
N ILE A 21 -5.93 4.35 20.31
CA ILE A 21 -6.51 3.08 20.79
C ILE A 21 -5.70 1.90 20.25
N VAL A 22 -5.40 1.88 18.95
CA VAL A 22 -4.61 0.79 18.37
C VAL A 22 -3.19 0.78 18.92
N ARG A 23 -2.57 1.95 19.15
CA ARG A 23 -1.24 2.04 19.76
C ARG A 23 -1.23 1.48 21.18
N GLN A 24 -2.21 1.86 22.01
CA GLN A 24 -2.35 1.29 23.36
C GLN A 24 -2.58 -0.23 23.34
N LEU A 25 -3.34 -0.75 22.36
CA LEU A 25 -3.47 -2.19 22.19
C LEU A 25 -2.14 -2.86 21.84
N CYS A 26 -1.30 -2.22 21.03
CA CYS A 26 0.04 -2.72 20.70
C CYS A 26 1.04 -2.60 21.87
N GLU A 27 0.77 -1.76 22.86
CA GLU A 27 1.56 -1.70 24.11
C GLU A 27 1.14 -2.82 25.08
N LEU A 28 -0.15 -3.16 25.10
CA LEU A 28 -0.71 -4.17 26.00
C LEU A 28 -0.63 -5.61 25.45
N LEU A 29 -0.53 -5.76 24.14
CA LEU A 29 -0.55 -7.03 23.41
C LEU A 29 0.53 -7.03 22.33
N GLU A 30 0.86 -8.21 21.81
CA GLU A 30 1.83 -8.30 20.71
C GLU A 30 1.30 -7.61 19.45
N PRO A 31 2.04 -6.63 18.86
CA PRO A 31 1.59 -5.86 17.70
C PRO A 31 1.17 -6.75 16.53
N ARG A 32 1.88 -7.86 16.31
CA ARG A 32 1.57 -8.84 15.25
C ARG A 32 0.15 -9.38 15.38
N ASP A 33 -0.23 -9.84 16.56
CA ASP A 33 -1.53 -10.46 16.80
C ASP A 33 -2.66 -9.45 16.73
N VAL A 34 -2.44 -8.23 17.21
CA VAL A 34 -3.38 -7.11 17.08
C VAL A 34 -3.68 -6.83 15.61
N PHE A 35 -2.63 -6.65 14.80
CA PHE A 35 -2.78 -6.35 13.38
C PHE A 35 -3.41 -7.50 12.59
N VAL A 36 -3.02 -8.75 12.87
CA VAL A 36 -3.63 -9.94 12.25
C VAL A 36 -5.11 -10.05 12.59
N THR A 37 -5.48 -9.86 13.85
CA THR A 37 -6.88 -9.94 14.30
C THR A 37 -7.72 -8.83 13.67
N LEU A 38 -7.21 -7.60 13.64
CA LEU A 38 -7.88 -6.48 12.99
C LEU A 38 -8.02 -6.70 11.48
N ALA A 39 -6.99 -7.21 10.80
CA ALA A 39 -7.05 -7.51 9.38
C ALA A 39 -8.10 -8.59 9.04
N ARG A 40 -8.18 -9.66 9.84
CA ARG A 40 -9.21 -10.70 9.67
C ARG A 40 -10.62 -10.12 9.82
N GLY A 41 -10.83 -9.28 10.83
CA GLY A 41 -12.10 -8.58 11.01
C GLY A 41 -12.43 -7.68 9.82
N LEU A 42 -11.49 -6.83 9.41
CA LEU A 42 -11.65 -5.89 8.30
C LEU A 42 -11.92 -6.57 6.95
N THR A 43 -11.39 -7.77 6.73
CA THR A 43 -11.63 -8.54 5.51
C THR A 43 -13.10 -8.98 5.38
N ALA A 44 -13.77 -9.22 6.51
CA ALA A 44 -15.18 -9.58 6.57
C ALA A 44 -16.11 -8.37 6.74
N GLU A 45 -15.57 -7.15 6.88
CA GLU A 45 -16.39 -5.97 7.11
C GLU A 45 -17.26 -5.62 5.90
N GLU A 46 -18.55 -5.45 6.17
CA GLU A 46 -19.47 -4.99 5.16
C GLU A 46 -19.31 -3.49 4.92
N ASP A 47 -19.01 -2.67 5.92
CA ASP A 47 -18.84 -1.23 5.73
C ASP A 47 -17.48 -0.91 5.10
N LEU A 48 -17.48 -0.84 3.76
CA LEU A 48 -16.27 -0.64 2.97
C LEU A 48 -15.59 0.72 3.21
N GLU A 49 -16.35 1.77 3.52
CA GLU A 49 -15.79 3.10 3.84
C GLU A 49 -15.06 3.06 5.18
N PHE A 50 -15.71 2.48 6.20
CA PHE A 50 -15.09 2.26 7.50
C PHE A 50 -13.83 1.39 7.38
N ALA A 51 -13.90 0.28 6.61
CA ALA A 51 -12.76 -0.60 6.41
C ALA A 51 -11.57 0.16 5.79
N SER A 52 -11.81 0.97 4.76
CA SER A 52 -10.77 1.79 4.12
C SER A 52 -10.16 2.82 5.09
N GLN A 53 -10.98 3.47 5.92
CA GLN A 53 -10.53 4.45 6.92
C GLN A 53 -9.72 3.78 8.03
N MET A 54 -10.17 2.65 8.55
CA MET A 54 -9.45 1.88 9.56
C MET A 54 -8.10 1.39 9.01
N VAL A 55 -8.06 0.86 7.79
CA VAL A 55 -6.81 0.45 7.12
C VAL A 55 -5.86 1.64 6.95
N GLN A 56 -6.38 2.82 6.61
CA GLN A 56 -5.56 4.03 6.52
C GLN A 56 -4.91 4.36 7.87
N THR A 57 -5.66 4.30 8.96
CA THR A 57 -5.15 4.52 10.32
C THR A 57 -4.12 3.47 10.71
N LEU A 58 -4.41 2.19 10.46
CA LEU A 58 -3.48 1.08 10.70
C LEU A 58 -2.18 1.28 9.94
N ASN A 59 -2.25 1.62 8.66
CA ASN A 59 -1.09 1.86 7.84
C ASN A 59 -0.23 3.03 8.34
N LEU A 60 -0.86 4.12 8.79
CA LEU A 60 -0.14 5.23 9.40
C LEU A 60 0.58 4.81 10.70
N ILE A 61 -0.05 3.96 11.51
CA ILE A 61 0.57 3.39 12.71
C ILE A 61 1.77 2.52 12.32
N VAL A 62 1.62 1.60 11.36
CA VAL A 62 2.74 0.78 10.87
C VAL A 62 3.90 1.68 10.47
N LEU A 63 3.64 2.77 9.76
CA LEU A 63 4.69 3.67 9.27
C LEU A 63 5.34 4.47 10.40
N THR A 64 4.56 5.07 11.30
CA THR A 64 5.04 6.13 12.20
C THR A 64 5.27 5.70 13.65
N ALA A 65 4.59 4.65 14.12
CA ALA A 65 4.61 4.24 15.52
C ALA A 65 5.88 3.42 15.86
N THR A 66 6.45 3.66 17.03
CA THR A 66 7.61 2.92 17.55
C THR A 66 7.22 1.51 18.00
N GLU A 67 5.98 1.36 18.47
CA GLU A 67 5.34 0.12 18.87
C GLU A 67 5.21 -0.88 17.71
N ALA A 68 5.22 -0.37 16.46
CA ALA A 68 5.13 -1.18 15.24
C ALA A 68 6.50 -1.45 14.58
N ILE A 69 7.63 -1.22 15.27
CA ILE A 69 8.97 -1.47 14.71
C ILE A 69 9.15 -2.95 14.34
N ASP A 70 8.79 -3.88 15.22
CA ASP A 70 8.98 -5.31 14.98
C ASP A 70 8.09 -5.80 13.83
N LEU A 71 6.84 -5.35 13.79
CA LEU A 71 5.91 -5.62 12.69
C LEU A 71 6.48 -5.10 11.35
N ARG A 72 7.03 -3.89 11.32
CA ARG A 72 7.69 -3.33 10.13
C ARG A 72 8.88 -4.16 9.69
N LEU A 73 9.70 -4.63 10.62
CA LEU A 73 10.87 -5.44 10.32
C LEU A 73 10.46 -6.78 9.69
N GLN A 74 9.43 -7.43 10.25
CA GLN A 74 8.84 -8.66 9.70
C GLN A 74 8.26 -8.42 8.30
N LEU A 75 7.56 -7.31 8.07
CA LEU A 75 7.04 -6.96 6.75
C LEU A 75 8.17 -6.70 5.74
N LYS A 76 9.24 -6.02 6.14
CA LYS A 76 10.41 -5.78 5.29
C LYS A 76 11.11 -7.07 4.88
N GLN A 77 11.01 -8.10 5.71
CA GLN A 77 11.58 -9.42 5.50
C GLN A 77 10.58 -10.41 4.86
N SER A 78 9.38 -9.97 4.49
CA SER A 78 8.30 -10.85 4.01
C SER A 78 8.64 -11.69 2.79
N ILE A 79 9.46 -11.17 1.87
CA ILE A 79 9.89 -11.92 0.68
C ILE A 79 10.90 -13.03 1.04
N ARG A 80 11.67 -12.85 2.13
CA ARG A 80 12.77 -13.76 2.52
C ARG A 80 12.38 -14.76 3.60
N HIS A 81 11.40 -14.43 4.45
CA HIS A 81 11.00 -15.25 5.59
C HIS A 81 9.54 -15.69 5.48
N ALA A 82 9.29 -16.98 5.73
CA ALA A 82 7.95 -17.58 5.68
C ALA A 82 6.94 -16.91 6.64
N GLU A 83 7.38 -16.51 7.84
CA GLU A 83 6.51 -15.82 8.81
C GLU A 83 6.10 -14.42 8.33
N GLY A 84 7.03 -13.69 7.72
CA GLY A 84 6.75 -12.39 7.13
C GLY A 84 5.85 -12.52 5.88
N ALA A 85 6.04 -13.57 5.07
CA ALA A 85 5.16 -13.90 3.95
C ALA A 85 3.73 -14.19 4.44
N ALA A 86 3.58 -14.98 5.50
CA ALA A 86 2.28 -15.29 6.09
C ALA A 86 1.59 -14.03 6.66
N LEU A 87 2.36 -13.15 7.31
CA LEU A 87 1.86 -11.86 7.77
C LEU A 87 1.38 -11.00 6.59
N PHE A 88 2.20 -10.85 5.56
CA PHE A 88 1.86 -10.08 4.36
C PHE A 88 0.57 -10.62 3.71
N GLN A 89 0.45 -11.93 3.51
CA GLN A 89 -0.74 -12.56 2.94
C GLN A 89 -1.99 -12.39 3.82
N THR A 90 -1.83 -12.34 5.15
CA THR A 90 -2.95 -12.14 6.08
C THR A 90 -3.43 -10.70 6.08
N LEU A 91 -2.54 -9.72 5.98
CA LEU A 91 -2.89 -8.30 5.96
C LEU A 91 -3.42 -7.87 4.57
N TYR A 92 -2.93 -8.48 3.50
CA TYR A 92 -3.20 -8.06 2.13
C TYR A 92 -4.71 -7.88 1.79
N PRO A 93 -5.62 -8.81 2.13
CA PRO A 93 -7.04 -8.66 1.81
C PRO A 93 -7.67 -7.44 2.50
N ALA A 94 -7.32 -7.19 3.77
CA ALA A 94 -7.76 -6.00 4.48
C ALA A 94 -7.15 -4.73 3.88
N TRP A 95 -5.84 -4.74 3.58
CA TRP A 95 -5.16 -3.58 2.99
C TRP A 95 -5.70 -3.25 1.59
N SER A 96 -6.27 -4.22 0.89
CA SER A 96 -6.93 -4.01 -0.41
C SER A 96 -8.14 -3.09 -0.34
N HIS A 97 -8.72 -2.81 0.83
CA HIS A 97 -9.76 -1.78 0.96
C HIS A 97 -9.23 -0.36 0.76
N ASN A 98 -7.92 -0.13 0.94
CA ASN A 98 -7.27 1.16 0.67
C ASN A 98 -6.06 0.98 -0.26
N PRO A 99 -6.16 1.37 -1.55
CA PRO A 99 -5.11 1.13 -2.53
C PRO A 99 -3.77 1.78 -2.19
N VAL A 100 -3.78 2.98 -1.60
CA VAL A 100 -2.55 3.69 -1.24
C VAL A 100 -1.86 3.03 -0.05
N ALA A 101 -2.63 2.57 0.94
CA ALA A 101 -2.10 1.79 2.06
C ALA A 101 -1.47 0.48 1.57
N LEU A 102 -2.14 -0.24 0.68
CA LEU A 102 -1.60 -1.46 0.07
C LEU A 102 -0.29 -1.21 -0.68
N LEU A 103 -0.24 -0.16 -1.49
CA LEU A 103 0.99 0.24 -2.20
C LEU A 103 2.13 0.51 -1.21
N SER A 104 1.86 1.25 -0.14
CA SER A 104 2.87 1.55 0.88
C SER A 104 3.37 0.30 1.59
N MET A 105 2.49 -0.67 1.87
CA MET A 105 2.86 -1.98 2.42
C MET A 105 3.75 -2.76 1.44
N CYS A 106 3.44 -2.75 0.14
CA CYS A 106 4.27 -3.38 -0.88
C CYS A 106 5.67 -2.75 -0.98
N LEU A 107 5.76 -1.42 -0.85
CA LEU A 107 7.05 -0.71 -0.85
C LEU A 107 7.91 -1.07 0.36
N ILE A 108 7.33 -1.21 1.57
CA ILE A 108 8.04 -1.68 2.77
C ILE A 108 8.50 -3.13 2.58
N ALA A 109 7.62 -3.98 2.04
CA ALA A 109 7.87 -5.39 1.79
C ALA A 109 8.91 -5.65 0.69
N GLN A 110 9.33 -4.61 -0.05
CA GLN A 110 10.22 -4.70 -1.21
C GLN A 110 9.60 -5.49 -2.38
N ALA A 111 8.27 -5.63 -2.42
CA ALA A 111 7.53 -6.30 -3.48
C ALA A 111 7.34 -5.34 -4.66
N TYR A 112 8.44 -4.90 -5.27
CA TYR A 112 8.43 -3.82 -6.27
C TYR A 112 7.74 -4.18 -7.58
N GLU A 113 7.83 -5.45 -8.01
CA GLU A 113 7.10 -5.94 -9.18
C GLU A 113 5.58 -5.78 -8.97
N HIS A 114 5.07 -6.32 -7.88
CA HIS A 114 3.66 -6.20 -7.49
C HIS A 114 3.22 -4.75 -7.28
N ALA A 115 4.07 -3.92 -6.67
CA ALA A 115 3.79 -2.49 -6.52
C ALA A 115 3.63 -1.79 -7.89
N SER A 116 4.44 -2.14 -8.88
CA SER A 116 4.34 -1.58 -10.23
C SER A 116 3.06 -2.01 -10.96
N GLU A 117 2.64 -3.27 -10.77
CA GLU A 117 1.37 -3.76 -11.31
C GLU A 117 0.18 -3.06 -10.66
N LEU A 118 0.19 -2.88 -9.32
CA LEU A 118 -0.86 -2.17 -8.60
C LEU A 118 -1.01 -0.72 -9.10
N VAL A 119 0.10 -0.01 -9.31
CA VAL A 119 0.06 1.37 -9.83
C VAL A 119 -0.60 1.44 -11.20
N LEU A 120 -0.39 0.45 -12.08
CA LEU A 120 -1.10 0.37 -13.37
C LEU A 120 -2.60 0.13 -13.18
N GLN A 121 -3.00 -0.66 -12.18
CA GLN A 121 -4.41 -0.88 -11.85
C GLN A 121 -5.09 0.39 -11.29
N PHE A 122 -4.34 1.33 -10.70
CA PHE A 122 -4.92 2.58 -10.20
C PHE A 122 -5.54 3.44 -11.30
N ALA A 123 -5.08 3.29 -12.55
CA ALA A 123 -5.70 3.95 -13.70
C ALA A 123 -7.16 3.50 -13.95
N ALA A 124 -7.55 2.32 -13.46
CA ALA A 124 -8.93 1.82 -13.56
C ALA A 124 -9.83 2.33 -12.41
N ILE A 125 -9.28 3.03 -11.43
CA ILE A 125 -10.00 3.58 -10.28
C ILE A 125 -10.35 5.03 -10.57
N GLU A 126 -11.55 5.47 -10.16
CA GLU A 126 -11.91 6.88 -10.20
C GLU A 126 -11.00 7.67 -9.23
N ILE A 127 -10.18 8.55 -9.78
CA ILE A 127 -9.21 9.34 -9.01
C ILE A 127 -9.96 10.49 -8.32
N GLU A 128 -10.33 10.27 -7.06
CA GLU A 128 -10.91 11.30 -6.20
C GLU A 128 -9.83 12.09 -5.43
N LEU A 129 -10.17 13.29 -4.95
CA LEU A 129 -9.26 14.14 -4.16
C LEU A 129 -8.68 13.43 -2.91
N PRO A 130 -9.44 12.66 -2.11
CA PRO A 130 -8.87 11.96 -0.94
C PRO A 130 -7.78 10.95 -1.32
N PHE A 131 -7.91 10.30 -2.48
CA PHE A 131 -6.91 9.38 -3.00
C PHE A 131 -5.62 10.12 -3.40
N LEU A 132 -5.73 11.24 -4.11
CA LEU A 132 -4.58 12.08 -4.48
C LEU A 132 -3.84 12.62 -3.25
N LEU A 133 -4.57 13.09 -2.23
CA LEU A 133 -3.98 13.54 -0.97
C LEU A 133 -3.27 12.40 -0.23
N ALA A 134 -3.78 11.17 -0.31
CA ALA A 134 -3.12 10.01 0.28
C ALA A 134 -1.82 9.66 -0.45
N ILE A 135 -1.80 9.73 -1.79
CA ILE A 135 -0.56 9.56 -2.57
C ILE A 135 0.45 10.66 -2.24
N ASP A 136 0.02 11.93 -2.19
CA ASP A 136 0.89 13.06 -1.83
C ASP A 136 1.56 12.82 -0.47
N LYS A 137 0.79 12.40 0.54
CA LYS A 137 1.32 11.99 1.85
C LYS A 137 2.29 10.81 1.75
N LEU A 138 1.99 9.78 0.95
CA LEU A 138 2.89 8.65 0.76
C LEU A 138 4.24 9.10 0.16
N VAL A 139 4.21 9.99 -0.82
CA VAL A 139 5.43 10.54 -1.44
C VAL A 139 6.24 11.37 -0.43
N GLN A 140 5.59 12.18 0.40
CA GLN A 140 6.27 12.87 1.50
C GLN A 140 6.89 11.87 2.49
N LEU A 141 6.21 10.75 2.76
CA LEU A 141 6.75 9.69 3.61
C LEU A 141 7.96 9.00 2.99
N LEU A 142 8.10 8.92 1.65
CA LEU A 142 9.30 8.33 1.02
C LEU A 142 10.60 9.06 1.41
N GLU A 143 10.51 10.36 1.73
CA GLU A 143 11.64 11.16 2.21
C GLU A 143 12.01 10.88 3.67
N THR A 144 11.11 10.26 4.44
CA THR A 144 11.34 9.93 5.85
C THR A 144 12.32 8.76 5.99
N PRO A 145 12.93 8.58 7.19
CA PRO A 145 13.87 7.48 7.42
C PRO A 145 13.27 6.08 7.24
N ILE A 146 11.95 5.94 7.35
CA ILE A 146 11.23 4.65 7.24
C ILE A 146 11.48 4.01 5.86
N PHE A 147 11.54 4.83 4.82
CA PHE A 147 11.75 4.41 3.44
C PHE A 147 13.18 4.63 2.94
N THR A 148 14.16 4.79 3.84
CA THR A 148 15.58 4.92 3.45
C THR A 148 16.03 3.76 2.56
N HIS A 149 15.58 2.54 2.84
CA HIS A 149 15.88 1.37 2.02
C HIS A 149 15.37 1.50 0.58
N VAL A 150 14.14 1.99 0.38
CA VAL A 150 13.59 2.25 -0.96
C VAL A 150 14.44 3.29 -1.70
N ARG A 151 14.84 4.37 -1.02
CA ARG A 151 15.70 5.41 -1.61
C ARG A 151 17.09 4.90 -1.98
N LEU A 152 17.68 4.02 -1.17
CA LEU A 152 18.95 3.38 -1.51
C LEU A 152 18.82 2.44 -2.71
N HIS A 153 17.72 1.68 -2.81
CA HIS A 153 17.44 0.83 -3.96
C HIS A 153 17.25 1.61 -5.28
N LEU A 154 16.92 2.91 -5.22
CA LEU A 154 16.88 3.76 -6.42
C LEU A 154 18.26 4.02 -7.03
N LEU A 155 19.35 3.83 -6.29
CA LEU A 155 20.71 3.96 -6.82
C LEU A 155 21.09 2.80 -7.74
N GLU A 156 20.39 1.66 -7.64
CA GLU A 156 20.67 0.42 -8.35
C GLU A 156 19.53 0.06 -9.31
N PRO A 157 19.36 0.82 -10.41
CA PRO A 157 18.24 0.64 -11.33
C PRO A 157 18.26 -0.73 -12.02
N GLU A 158 19.45 -1.33 -12.21
CA GLU A 158 19.62 -2.66 -12.80
C GLU A 158 19.02 -3.78 -11.92
N GLN A 159 19.08 -3.66 -10.60
CA GLN A 159 18.55 -4.66 -9.67
C GLN A 159 17.07 -4.46 -9.36
N HIS A 160 16.58 -3.22 -9.44
CA HIS A 160 15.20 -2.87 -9.08
C HIS A 160 14.47 -2.06 -10.16
N PRO A 161 14.33 -2.57 -11.40
CA PRO A 161 13.69 -1.84 -12.50
C PRO A 161 12.20 -1.54 -12.24
N PHE A 162 11.50 -2.44 -11.54
CA PHE A 162 10.08 -2.28 -11.23
C PHE A 162 9.81 -1.17 -10.21
N LEU A 163 10.76 -0.88 -9.32
CA LEU A 163 10.63 0.23 -8.37
C LEU A 163 10.58 1.57 -9.11
N LEU A 164 11.48 1.77 -10.09
CA LEU A 164 11.45 2.96 -10.93
C LEU A 164 10.13 3.06 -11.69
N LYS A 165 9.68 1.97 -12.31
CA LYS A 165 8.39 1.94 -13.02
C LYS A 165 7.22 2.32 -12.12
N ALA A 166 7.18 1.81 -10.88
CA ALA A 166 6.15 2.14 -9.90
C ALA A 166 6.19 3.64 -9.52
N LEU A 167 7.36 4.19 -9.20
CA LEU A 167 7.49 5.60 -8.81
C LEU A 167 7.21 6.57 -9.95
N TRP A 168 7.65 6.27 -11.18
CA TRP A 168 7.28 7.05 -12.36
C TRP A 168 5.77 6.97 -12.64
N GLY A 169 5.15 5.80 -12.43
CA GLY A 169 3.69 5.65 -12.50
C GLY A 169 2.96 6.54 -11.47
N ILE A 170 3.43 6.57 -10.22
CA ILE A 170 2.90 7.47 -9.18
C ILE A 170 3.05 8.93 -9.58
N LEU A 171 4.21 9.31 -10.14
CA LEU A 171 4.46 10.67 -10.60
C LEU A 171 3.47 11.10 -11.69
N MET A 172 3.07 10.18 -12.58
CA MET A 172 2.09 10.46 -13.63
C MET A 172 0.65 10.54 -13.12
N LEU A 173 0.34 9.98 -11.94
CA LEU A 173 -0.97 10.09 -11.31
C LEU A 173 -1.15 11.39 -10.51
N LEU A 174 -0.05 11.99 -10.05
CA LEU A 174 -0.10 13.18 -9.22
C LEU A 174 -0.30 14.48 -10.03
N PRO A 175 -1.15 15.41 -9.56
CA PRO A 175 -1.13 16.79 -10.06
C PRO A 175 0.19 17.48 -9.68
N GLN A 176 0.49 18.63 -10.29
CA GLN A 176 1.66 19.48 -9.99
C GLN A 176 1.61 20.04 -8.56
N SER A 177 1.91 19.18 -7.61
CA SER A 177 1.92 19.36 -6.16
C SER A 177 3.36 19.48 -5.67
N PRO A 178 3.60 19.96 -4.44
CA PRO A 178 4.94 19.92 -3.85
C PRO A 178 5.51 18.49 -3.81
N ALA A 179 4.70 17.47 -3.54
CA ALA A 179 5.18 16.09 -3.54
C ALA A 179 5.58 15.61 -4.95
N PHE A 180 4.88 16.05 -5.99
CA PHE A 180 5.31 15.81 -7.38
C PHE A 180 6.73 16.33 -7.62
N HIS A 181 7.01 17.57 -7.20
CA HIS A 181 8.35 18.15 -7.36
C HIS A 181 9.41 17.40 -6.53
N THR A 182 9.09 17.03 -5.30
CA THR A 182 9.98 16.23 -4.45
C THR A 182 10.35 14.90 -5.11
N LEU A 183 9.34 14.14 -5.58
CA LEU A 183 9.57 12.86 -6.24
C LEU A 183 10.33 13.02 -7.55
N LYS A 184 9.97 14.02 -8.38
CA LYS A 184 10.66 14.32 -9.63
C LYS A 184 12.13 14.65 -9.39
N ASN A 185 12.44 15.48 -8.41
CA ASN A 185 13.82 15.86 -8.09
C ASN A 185 14.64 14.66 -7.61
N ARG A 186 14.04 13.74 -6.83
CA ARG A 186 14.68 12.49 -6.44
C ARG A 186 14.94 11.57 -7.63
N LEU A 187 13.94 11.39 -8.50
CA LEU A 187 14.10 10.54 -9.69
C LEU A 187 15.12 11.14 -10.67
N ALA A 188 15.22 12.47 -10.75
CA ALA A 188 16.26 13.15 -11.53
C ALA A 188 17.67 13.00 -10.95
N SER A 189 17.79 12.73 -9.64
CA SER A 189 19.08 12.45 -8.99
C SER A 189 19.57 11.01 -9.17
N VAL A 190 18.76 10.13 -9.76
CA VAL A 190 19.14 8.74 -10.07
C VAL A 190 20.15 8.74 -11.22
N PRO A 191 21.24 7.95 -11.16
CA PRO A 191 22.27 7.95 -12.20
C PRO A 191 21.69 7.65 -13.59
N GLU A 192 21.75 8.61 -14.51
CA GLU A 192 21.28 8.46 -15.89
C GLU A 192 21.98 7.30 -16.62
N LEU A 193 23.22 7.00 -16.23
CA LEU A 193 23.99 5.89 -16.78
C LEU A 193 23.34 4.52 -16.49
N GLY A 194 22.72 4.36 -15.33
CA GLY A 194 22.00 3.13 -14.98
C GLY A 194 20.66 3.00 -15.72
N LEU A 195 19.98 4.12 -15.96
CA LEU A 195 18.77 4.18 -16.81
C LEU A 195 19.09 3.86 -18.28
N PHE A 196 20.21 4.36 -18.79
CA PHE A 196 20.69 4.07 -20.14
C PHE A 196 21.09 2.59 -20.31
N ARG A 197 21.73 1.99 -19.30
CA ARG A 197 22.04 0.55 -19.29
C ARG A 197 20.80 -0.34 -19.24
N LEU A 198 19.77 0.02 -18.47
CA LEU A 198 18.48 -0.66 -18.53
C LEU A 198 17.87 -0.63 -19.94
N GLN A 199 17.93 0.51 -20.63
CA GLN A 199 17.44 0.64 -22.01
C GLN A 199 18.24 -0.20 -23.02
N LEU A 200 19.55 -0.33 -22.82
CA LEU A 200 20.42 -1.19 -23.62
C LEU A 200 20.18 -2.68 -23.34
N SER A 201 20.04 -3.06 -22.06
CA SER A 201 19.76 -4.44 -21.64
C SER A 201 18.39 -4.92 -22.12
N ALA A 202 17.38 -4.05 -22.14
CA ALA A 202 16.05 -4.36 -22.66
C ALA A 202 16.03 -4.65 -24.18
N LYS A 203 17.04 -4.18 -24.93
CA LYS A 203 17.20 -4.47 -26.37
C LYS A 203 18.06 -5.70 -26.66
N GLY A 204 18.78 -6.24 -25.67
CA GLY A 204 19.80 -7.29 -25.88
C GLY A 204 19.54 -8.63 -25.20
N SER A 205 18.56 -8.76 -24.30
CA SER A 205 18.35 -10.01 -23.57
C SER A 205 16.86 -10.27 -23.32
N ALA A 206 16.37 -11.38 -23.88
CA ALA A 206 15.21 -12.06 -23.34
C ALA A 206 15.49 -12.34 -21.86
N PHE A 207 14.74 -11.63 -21.00
CA PHE A 207 14.84 -11.62 -19.55
C PHE A 207 14.89 -13.06 -19.00
N SER A 208 16.10 -13.58 -18.77
CA SER A 208 16.30 -14.79 -17.99
C SER A 208 16.00 -14.43 -16.53
N SER A 209 14.78 -14.74 -16.14
CA SER A 209 14.28 -14.69 -14.78
C SER A 209 15.06 -15.66 -13.90
N THR A 210 16.11 -15.18 -13.24
CA THR A 210 16.76 -15.88 -12.14
C THR A 210 16.86 -15.00 -10.91
N SER A 211 15.76 -14.93 -10.17
CA SER A 211 15.73 -14.78 -8.71
C SER A 211 14.87 -15.93 -8.15
N ALA A 212 15.49 -17.12 -8.07
CA ALA A 212 14.91 -18.34 -7.52
C ALA A 212 14.57 -18.29 -6.00
N SER A 213 14.31 -17.09 -5.46
CA SER A 213 13.91 -16.83 -4.07
C SER A 213 12.49 -16.26 -3.92
N GLU A 214 11.75 -16.05 -5.01
CA GLU A 214 10.39 -15.46 -5.01
C GLU A 214 9.24 -16.45 -4.69
N LYS A 215 9.55 -17.72 -4.38
CA LYS A 215 8.55 -18.80 -4.37
C LYS A 215 7.62 -18.90 -3.15
N SER A 216 7.53 -17.91 -2.25
CA SER A 216 6.65 -18.02 -1.07
C SER A 216 5.33 -17.26 -1.16
N ILE A 217 5.21 -16.26 -2.04
CA ILE A 217 4.01 -15.39 -2.10
C ILE A 217 3.41 -15.42 -3.50
N ASP A 218 2.18 -15.93 -3.61
CA ASP A 218 1.41 -15.93 -4.85
C ASP A 218 0.82 -14.54 -5.18
N PHE A 219 1.67 -13.64 -5.67
CA PHE A 219 1.28 -12.27 -6.02
C PHE A 219 0.11 -12.19 -7.02
N ARG A 220 -0.02 -13.18 -7.92
CA ARG A 220 -1.17 -13.28 -8.86
C ARG A 220 -2.51 -13.48 -8.15
N ASN A 221 -2.55 -14.31 -7.12
CA ASN A 221 -3.77 -14.54 -6.35
C ASN A 221 -4.12 -13.32 -5.48
N LEU A 222 -3.10 -12.65 -4.95
CA LEU A 222 -3.25 -11.38 -4.24
C LEU A 222 -3.78 -10.28 -5.15
N LEU A 223 -3.29 -10.17 -6.40
CA LEU A 223 -3.81 -9.21 -7.37
C LEU A 223 -5.30 -9.44 -7.67
N LYS A 224 -5.71 -10.70 -7.87
CA LYS A 224 -7.13 -11.06 -8.05
C LYS A 224 -7.98 -10.68 -6.83
N THR A 225 -7.45 -10.89 -5.63
CA THR A 225 -8.12 -10.51 -4.37
C THR A 225 -8.33 -9.00 -4.32
N TYR A 226 -7.30 -8.23 -4.67
CA TYR A 226 -7.38 -6.78 -4.76
C TYR A 226 -8.43 -6.31 -5.78
N GLN A 227 -8.41 -6.86 -7.00
CA GLN A 227 -9.40 -6.54 -8.04
C GLN A 227 -10.83 -6.82 -7.57
N GLY A 228 -11.08 -7.97 -6.93
CA GLY A 228 -12.41 -8.30 -6.39
C GLY A 228 -12.86 -7.36 -5.27
N VAL A 229 -11.97 -6.91 -4.40
CA VAL A 229 -12.29 -5.93 -3.35
C VAL A 229 -12.59 -4.56 -3.95
N GLN A 230 -11.80 -4.11 -4.94
CA GLN A 230 -12.01 -2.84 -5.62
C GLN A 230 -13.31 -2.82 -6.45
N GLU A 231 -13.67 -3.94 -7.09
CA GLU A 231 -14.96 -4.07 -7.78
C GLU A 231 -16.15 -3.95 -6.83
N LYS A 232 -16.06 -4.50 -5.61
CA LYS A 232 -17.09 -4.33 -4.57
C LYS A 232 -17.27 -2.87 -4.17
N HIS A 233 -16.16 -2.15 -3.98
CA HIS A 233 -16.18 -0.70 -3.69
C HIS A 233 -16.85 0.09 -4.82
N ARG A 234 -16.43 -0.17 -6.08
CA ARG A 234 -17.03 0.45 -7.26
C ARG A 234 -18.52 0.16 -7.38
N GLY A 235 -18.92 -1.10 -7.17
CA GLY A 235 -20.32 -1.51 -7.22
C GLY A 235 -21.19 -0.81 -6.16
N ARG A 236 -20.64 -0.55 -4.97
CA ARG A 236 -21.36 0.22 -3.93
C ARG A 236 -21.49 1.70 -4.27
N LEU A 237 -20.44 2.32 -4.80
CA LEU A 237 -20.48 3.71 -5.24
C LEU A 237 -21.55 3.92 -6.32
N ILE A 238 -21.63 3.01 -7.30
CA ILE A 238 -22.66 3.04 -8.35
C ILE A 238 -24.07 2.89 -7.76
N LYS A 239 -24.29 1.92 -6.86
CA LYS A 239 -25.58 1.73 -6.18
C LYS A 239 -25.98 2.95 -5.33
N ALA A 240 -25.02 3.56 -4.63
CA ALA A 240 -25.22 4.78 -3.85
C ALA A 240 -25.58 5.97 -4.76
N ALA A 241 -24.93 6.10 -5.92
CA ALA A 241 -25.25 7.13 -6.91
C ALA A 241 -26.66 6.93 -7.53
N GLN A 242 -27.06 5.70 -7.82
CA GLN A 242 -28.37 5.36 -8.36
C GLN A 242 -29.51 5.63 -7.36
N SER A 243 -29.35 5.23 -6.10
CA SER A 243 -30.33 5.51 -5.03
C SER A 243 -30.50 7.00 -4.74
N ARG A 244 -29.43 7.80 -4.84
CA ARG A 244 -29.50 9.27 -4.74
C ARG A 244 -30.25 9.92 -5.91
N ARG A 245 -30.18 9.34 -7.12
CA ARG A 245 -30.94 9.81 -8.28
C ARG A 245 -32.44 9.49 -8.16
N GLN A 246 -32.78 8.30 -7.65
CA GLN A 246 -34.19 7.92 -7.43
C GLN A 246 -34.87 8.71 -6.31
N LYS A 247 -34.15 9.14 -5.26
CA LYS A 247 -34.70 10.01 -4.19
C LYS A 247 -34.88 11.47 -4.61
N LYS A 248 -34.32 11.89 -5.74
CA LYS A 248 -34.43 13.27 -6.27
C LYS A 248 -35.47 13.39 -7.39
N SER A 249 -36.03 12.27 -7.85
CA SER A 249 -37.17 12.20 -8.78
C SER A 249 -38.45 11.94 -8.02
#